data_AF-A0A2H3CCX4-F1
#
_entry.id   AF-A0A2H3CCX4-F1
#
_cell.length_a   1.000
_cell.length_b   1.000
_cell.length_c   1.000
_cell.angle_alpha   90.00
_cell.angle_beta   90.00
_cell.angle_gamma   90.00
#
_symmetry.space_group_name_H-M   'P 1'
#
loop_
_entity.id
_entity.type
_entity.pdbx_description
1 polymer ?
#
loop_
_entity_poly.entity_id
_entity_poly.type
_entity_poly.pdbx_seq_one_letter_code
_entity_poly.pdbx_strand_id
1 'polypeptide(L)'
;MKVFNLQRYKLHSLGDYAQAISMFGTTDSYSIQIREQEHHRIKLFYARTNKCNHVKQIAILERWQQWLCHIHNCHAMRKKTVPKGPDLHPHEKDPLPKGNPENCYQMSASRHYPLDPHSWLAENHGDPAIVDFIPKLKDHILQSIPGFEIADNEETTPAQ
;
A
#
# COMPACT_ATOMS: atom_id res chain seq x y z
N MET A 1 35.24 10.67 -28.18
CA MET A 1 34.07 10.55 -29.10
C MET A 1 33.90 9.10 -29.51
N LYS A 2 32.67 8.56 -29.54
CA LYS A 2 32.40 7.17 -29.91
C LYS A 2 32.06 7.11 -31.40
N VAL A 3 32.83 6.36 -32.18
CA VAL A 3 32.64 6.25 -33.64
C VAL A 3 31.39 5.42 -33.94
N PHE A 4 30.54 5.90 -34.84
CA PHE A 4 29.35 5.19 -35.28
C PHE A 4 29.76 3.98 -36.13
N ASN A 5 29.28 2.78 -35.77
CA ASN A 5 29.63 1.54 -36.46
C ASN A 5 28.42 1.07 -37.30
N LEU A 6 28.63 1.02 -38.62
CA LEU A 6 27.61 0.67 -39.62
C LEU A 6 27.41 -0.85 -39.81
N GLN A 7 28.34 -1.69 -39.34
CA GLN A 7 28.28 -3.15 -39.51
C GLN A 7 27.42 -3.87 -38.45
N ARG A 8 26.56 -3.13 -37.75
CA ARG A 8 25.69 -3.72 -36.73
C ARG A 8 24.50 -4.37 -37.41
N TYR A 9 24.14 -5.57 -36.96
CA TYR A 9 22.95 -6.29 -37.42
C TYR A 9 21.70 -5.41 -37.47
N LYS A 10 21.45 -4.61 -36.42
CA LYS A 10 20.30 -3.69 -36.35
C LYS A 10 20.21 -2.68 -37.49
N LEU A 11 21.36 -2.31 -38.08
CA LEU A 11 21.40 -1.39 -39.22
C LEU A 11 21.13 -2.12 -40.54
N HIS A 12 21.67 -3.33 -40.69
CA HIS A 12 21.43 -4.16 -41.88
C HIS A 12 19.97 -4.62 -41.98
N SER A 13 19.37 -5.01 -40.85
CA SER A 13 17.95 -5.37 -40.80
C SER A 13 17.03 -4.18 -41.08
N LEU A 14 17.53 -2.94 -41.01
CA LEU A 14 16.72 -1.74 -41.18
C LEU A 14 16.11 -1.64 -42.59
N GLY A 15 16.84 -2.11 -43.61
CA GLY A 15 16.36 -2.14 -45.00
C GLY A 15 15.21 -3.13 -45.22
N ASP A 16 15.22 -4.25 -44.50
CA ASP A 16 14.22 -5.31 -44.63
C ASP A 16 12.86 -4.93 -44.01
N TYR A 17 12.84 -3.94 -43.10
CA TYR A 17 11.58 -3.51 -42.48
C TYR A 17 10.62 -2.88 -43.49
N ALA A 18 11.09 -2.23 -44.56
CA ALA A 18 10.19 -1.61 -45.54
C ALA A 18 9.31 -2.69 -46.24
N GLN A 19 9.95 -3.78 -46.67
CA GLN A 19 9.25 -4.90 -47.27
C GLN A 19 8.37 -5.62 -46.24
N ALA A 20 8.88 -5.81 -45.01
CA ALA A 20 8.13 -6.45 -43.93
C ALA A 20 6.87 -5.66 -43.54
N ILE A 21 6.95 -4.33 -43.46
CA ILE A 21 5.80 -3.47 -43.13
C ILE A 21 4.73 -3.55 -44.23
N SER A 22 5.15 -3.60 -45.50
CA SER A 22 4.22 -3.77 -46.62
C SER A 22 3.52 -5.13 -46.61
N MET A 23 4.19 -6.19 -46.16
CA MET A 23 3.63 -7.56 -46.15
C MET A 23 2.82 -7.87 -44.90
N PHE A 24 3.24 -7.37 -43.73
CA PHE A 24 2.71 -7.79 -42.42
C PHE A 24 2.11 -6.65 -41.58
N GLY A 25 2.24 -5.39 -42.03
CA GLY A 25 1.81 -4.22 -41.28
C GLY A 25 2.85 -3.70 -40.28
N THR A 26 2.44 -2.80 -39.38
CA THR A 26 3.37 -2.13 -38.46
C THR A 26 3.97 -3.10 -37.45
N THR A 27 5.29 -2.99 -37.23
CA THR A 27 6.03 -3.84 -36.28
C THR A 27 5.99 -3.33 -34.83
N ASP A 28 5.35 -2.19 -34.58
CA ASP A 28 5.21 -1.58 -33.25
C ASP A 28 4.45 -2.48 -32.26
N SER A 29 3.52 -3.28 -32.77
CA SER A 29 2.71 -4.20 -31.97
C SER A 29 3.43 -5.53 -31.64
N TYR A 30 4.58 -5.84 -32.27
CA TYR A 30 5.32 -7.10 -32.08
C TYR A 30 6.43 -6.99 -31.01
N SER A 31 6.22 -6.15 -30.00
CA SER A 31 7.20 -5.99 -28.92
C SER A 31 7.21 -7.19 -27.97
N ILE A 32 8.40 -7.65 -27.56
CA ILE A 32 8.56 -8.69 -26.52
C ILE A 32 8.51 -8.05 -25.11
N GLN A 33 8.37 -6.73 -25.03
CA GLN A 33 8.44 -5.96 -23.78
C GLN A 33 7.39 -6.41 -22.75
N ILE A 34 6.16 -6.69 -23.19
CA ILE A 34 5.09 -7.17 -22.31
C ILE A 34 5.49 -8.49 -21.66
N ARG A 35 5.95 -9.45 -22.48
CA ARG A 35 6.38 -10.76 -22.01
C ARG A 35 7.58 -10.66 -21.07
N GLU A 36 8.56 -9.82 -21.39
CA GLU A 36 9.72 -9.56 -20.53
C GLU A 36 9.27 -9.01 -19.17
N GLN A 37 8.40 -8.00 -19.16
CA GLN A 37 7.88 -7.41 -17.93
C GLN A 37 7.10 -8.43 -17.08
N GLU A 38 6.26 -9.25 -17.70
CA GLU A 38 5.52 -10.32 -17.00
C GLU A 38 6.47 -11.36 -16.40
N HIS A 39 7.49 -11.78 -17.14
CA HIS A 39 8.53 -12.68 -16.62
C HIS A 39 9.26 -12.07 -15.41
N HIS A 40 9.58 -10.77 -15.46
CA HIS A 40 10.19 -10.07 -14.34
C HIS A 40 9.25 -10.05 -13.13
N ARG A 41 7.99 -9.69 -13.34
CA ARG A 41 6.96 -9.63 -12.29
C ARG A 41 6.74 -10.98 -11.62
N ILE A 42 6.60 -12.06 -12.38
CA ILE A 42 6.43 -13.41 -11.83
C ILE A 42 7.67 -13.86 -11.05
N LYS A 43 8.88 -13.58 -11.54
CA LYS A 43 10.12 -13.89 -10.81
C LYS A 43 10.23 -13.14 -9.49
N LEU A 44 9.79 -11.89 -9.43
CA LEU A 44 9.75 -11.11 -8.19
C LEU A 44 8.79 -11.73 -7.17
N PHE A 45 7.61 -12.17 -7.60
CA PHE A 45 6.69 -12.87 -6.70
C PHE A 45 7.25 -14.21 -6.25
N TYR A 46 7.81 -15.00 -7.16
CA TYR A 46 8.42 -16.29 -6.85
C TYR A 46 9.53 -16.17 -5.80
N ALA A 47 10.38 -15.14 -5.90
CA ALA A 47 11.44 -14.86 -4.92
C ALA A 47 10.91 -14.58 -3.50
N ARG A 48 9.65 -14.12 -3.36
CA ARG A 48 8.97 -13.84 -2.09
C ARG A 48 8.20 -15.04 -1.53
N THR A 49 8.16 -16.16 -2.24
CA THR A 49 7.49 -17.40 -1.79
C THR A 49 8.45 -18.35 -1.10
N ASN A 50 7.92 -19.31 -0.34
CA ASN A 50 8.70 -20.44 0.18
C ASN A 50 8.97 -21.52 -0.89
N LYS A 51 8.72 -21.23 -2.18
CA LYS A 51 8.91 -22.13 -3.34
C LYS A 51 8.17 -23.49 -3.28
N CYS A 52 7.48 -23.82 -2.19
CA CYS A 52 6.57 -24.95 -2.07
C CYS A 52 5.16 -24.54 -2.45
N ASN A 53 4.53 -25.22 -3.42
CA ASN A 53 3.16 -24.91 -3.89
C ASN A 53 2.94 -23.41 -4.16
N HIS A 54 3.93 -22.79 -4.81
CA HIS A 54 4.07 -21.34 -4.96
C HIS A 54 2.97 -20.68 -5.79
N VAL A 55 2.24 -21.41 -6.62
CA VAL A 55 1.16 -20.84 -7.48
C VAL A 55 0.10 -20.13 -6.63
N LYS A 56 -0.38 -20.79 -5.55
CA LYS A 56 -1.35 -20.19 -4.63
C LYS A 56 -0.77 -18.96 -3.92
N GLN A 57 0.50 -19.03 -3.51
CA GLN A 57 1.18 -17.93 -2.83
C GLN A 57 1.36 -16.72 -3.75
N ILE A 58 1.73 -16.94 -5.01
CA ILE A 58 1.87 -15.88 -6.03
C ILE A 58 0.53 -15.20 -6.29
N ALA A 59 -0.56 -15.98 -6.46
CA ALA A 59 -1.90 -15.43 -6.67
C ALA A 59 -2.38 -14.58 -5.48
N ILE A 60 -2.09 -15.03 -4.25
CA ILE A 60 -2.37 -14.24 -3.05
C ILE A 60 -1.57 -12.93 -3.10
N LEU A 61 -0.23 -12.99 -3.25
CA LEU A 61 0.64 -11.80 -3.28
C LEU A 61 0.22 -10.78 -4.36
N GLU A 62 -0.17 -11.26 -5.53
CA GLU A 62 -0.70 -10.41 -6.59
C GLU A 62 -1.97 -9.68 -6.16
N ARG A 63 -2.92 -10.39 -5.54
CA ARG A 63 -4.16 -9.79 -5.04
C ARG A 63 -3.89 -8.74 -3.96
N TRP A 64 -2.97 -9.01 -3.03
CA TRP A 64 -2.55 -8.03 -2.02
C TRP A 64 -1.96 -6.78 -2.68
N GLN A 65 -1.08 -6.94 -3.66
CA GLN A 65 -0.49 -5.81 -4.37
C GLN A 65 -1.55 -4.98 -5.11
N GLN A 66 -2.49 -5.63 -5.80
CA GLN A 66 -3.59 -4.94 -6.48
C GLN A 66 -4.46 -4.15 -5.49
N TRP A 67 -4.80 -4.74 -4.34
CA TRP A 67 -5.58 -4.08 -3.31
C TRP A 67 -4.84 -2.88 -2.70
N LEU A 68 -3.55 -3.00 -2.40
CA LEU A 68 -2.73 -1.89 -1.92
C LEU A 68 -2.63 -0.76 -2.95
N CYS A 69 -2.42 -1.08 -4.22
CA CYS A 69 -2.44 -0.09 -5.30
C CYS A 69 -3.81 0.61 -5.38
N HIS A 70 -4.91 -0.13 -5.25
CA HIS A 70 -6.25 0.44 -5.26
C HIS A 70 -6.47 1.42 -4.10
N ILE A 71 -6.11 1.04 -2.87
CA ILE A 71 -6.17 1.94 -1.70
C ILE A 71 -5.34 3.19 -1.96
N HIS A 72 -4.09 3.02 -2.42
CA HIS A 72 -3.21 4.14 -2.67
C HIS A 72 -3.80 5.11 -3.70
N ASN A 73 -4.38 4.59 -4.78
CA ASN A 73 -5.05 5.39 -5.80
C ASN A 73 -6.28 6.11 -5.25
N CYS A 74 -7.13 5.42 -4.48
CA CYS A 74 -8.29 6.03 -3.82
C CYS A 74 -7.88 7.17 -2.88
N HIS A 75 -6.82 7.00 -2.11
CA HIS A 75 -6.27 8.07 -1.25
C HIS A 75 -5.67 9.22 -2.08
N ALA A 76 -4.97 8.94 -3.16
CA ALA A 76 -4.41 9.97 -4.04
C ALA A 76 -5.49 10.80 -4.73
N MET A 77 -6.58 10.17 -5.18
CA MET A 77 -7.73 10.87 -5.77
C MET A 77 -8.45 11.71 -4.72
N ARG A 78 -8.69 11.17 -3.51
CA ARG A 78 -9.29 11.92 -2.40
C ARG A 78 -8.50 13.18 -2.06
N LYS A 79 -7.16 13.10 -1.97
CA LYS A 79 -6.30 14.28 -1.72
C LYS A 79 -6.41 15.36 -2.79
N LYS A 80 -6.79 15.02 -4.03
CA LYS A 80 -6.99 15.99 -5.12
C LYS A 80 -8.40 16.60 -5.15
N THR A 81 -9.39 15.91 -4.59
CA THR A 81 -10.81 16.32 -4.66
C THR A 81 -11.37 16.85 -3.35
N VAL A 82 -10.63 16.82 -2.23
CA VAL A 82 -11.05 17.62 -1.07
C VAL A 82 -10.92 19.08 -1.51
N PRO A 83 -12.01 19.87 -1.57
CA PRO A 83 -11.85 21.32 -1.50
C PRO A 83 -11.02 21.56 -0.25
N LYS A 84 -10.05 22.48 -0.30
CA LYS A 84 -9.50 23.02 0.94
C LYS A 84 -10.72 23.48 1.74
N GLY A 85 -11.14 22.69 2.74
CA GLY A 85 -12.19 23.10 3.65
C GLY A 85 -11.74 24.41 4.29
N PRO A 86 -12.65 25.16 4.94
CA PRO A 86 -12.20 26.23 5.82
C PRO A 86 -11.06 25.67 6.67
N ASP A 87 -9.94 26.39 6.68
CA ASP A 87 -8.69 26.03 7.32
C ASP A 87 -9.00 25.77 8.80
N LEU A 88 -9.36 24.52 9.13
CA LEU A 88 -9.60 24.13 10.52
C LEU A 88 -8.23 24.25 11.15
N HIS A 89 -8.09 25.29 11.96
CA HIS A 89 -6.87 25.56 12.70
C HIS A 89 -6.51 24.26 13.42
N PRO A 90 -5.24 23.83 13.49
CA PRO A 90 -4.83 22.55 14.09
C PRO A 90 -5.32 22.31 15.53
N HIS A 91 -5.94 23.31 16.15
CA HIS A 91 -6.42 23.34 17.51
C HIS A 91 -7.95 23.51 17.65
N GLU A 92 -8.70 23.50 16.55
CA GLU A 92 -10.17 23.61 16.57
C GLU A 92 -10.78 22.27 16.98
N LYS A 93 -11.16 22.18 18.26
CA LYS A 93 -11.81 20.99 18.82
C LYS A 93 -13.21 20.87 18.24
N ASP A 94 -13.59 19.66 17.79
CA ASP A 94 -14.95 19.37 17.33
C ASP A 94 -15.95 19.90 18.37
N PRO A 95 -16.88 20.81 18.01
CA PRO A 95 -17.90 21.30 18.92
C PRO A 95 -18.90 20.18 19.19
N LEU A 96 -18.49 19.27 20.07
CA LEU A 96 -19.31 18.16 20.54
C LEU A 96 -20.54 18.73 21.25
N PRO A 97 -21.75 18.19 20.99
CA PRO A 97 -22.95 18.61 21.72
C PRO A 97 -22.77 18.38 23.23
N LYS A 98 -23.57 19.03 24.06
CA LYS A 98 -23.49 18.82 25.52
C LYS A 98 -23.77 17.34 25.83
N GLY A 99 -22.78 16.63 26.36
CA GLY A 99 -22.86 15.18 26.59
C GLY A 99 -23.95 14.81 27.60
N ASN A 100 -24.66 13.70 27.34
CA ASN A 100 -25.53 13.09 28.32
C ASN A 100 -24.65 12.36 29.36
N PRO A 101 -24.75 12.67 30.67
CA PRO A 101 -23.98 11.99 31.71
C PRO A 101 -24.25 10.48 31.82
N GLU A 102 -25.33 9.98 31.23
CA GLU A 102 -25.66 8.55 31.21
C GLU A 102 -24.84 7.74 30.19
N ASN A 103 -24.20 8.41 29.21
CA ASN A 103 -23.42 7.73 28.18
C ASN A 103 -21.93 7.66 28.56
N CYS A 104 -21.36 6.45 28.51
CA CYS A 104 -19.94 6.23 28.79
C CYS A 104 -18.99 6.86 27.75
N TYR A 105 -19.48 7.11 26.54
CA TYR A 105 -18.70 7.71 25.47
C TYR A 105 -19.55 8.63 24.61
N GLN A 106 -18.91 9.67 24.10
CA GLN A 106 -19.49 10.60 23.14
C GLN A 106 -18.69 10.54 21.85
N MET A 107 -19.36 10.19 20.76
CA MET A 107 -18.75 10.09 19.43
C MET A 107 -19.13 11.28 18.56
N SER A 108 -18.20 11.73 17.73
CA SER A 108 -18.48 12.76 16.73
C SER A 108 -19.44 12.23 15.66
N ALA A 109 -20.40 13.06 15.25
CA ALA A 109 -21.23 12.81 14.09
C ALA A 109 -20.53 13.18 12.77
N SER A 110 -19.45 13.96 12.83
CA SER A 110 -18.72 14.49 11.68
C SER A 110 -17.39 13.77 11.47
N ARG A 111 -16.98 13.65 10.21
CA ARG A 111 -15.63 13.16 9.84
C ARG A 111 -14.65 14.29 9.55
N HIS A 112 -15.04 15.55 9.79
CA HIS A 112 -14.26 16.72 9.43
C HIS A 112 -13.10 17.01 10.41
N TYR A 113 -13.07 16.35 11.56
CA TYR A 113 -12.06 16.52 12.59
C TYR A 113 -11.24 15.22 12.76
N PRO A 114 -10.33 14.90 11.82
CA PRO A 114 -9.46 13.74 11.95
C PRO A 114 -8.45 13.99 13.07
N LEU A 115 -8.37 13.05 14.01
CA LEU A 115 -7.36 13.06 15.07
C LEU A 115 -6.17 12.20 14.63
N ASP A 116 -4.98 12.79 14.56
CA ASP A 116 -3.74 12.03 14.36
C ASP A 116 -3.28 11.46 15.71
N PRO A 117 -3.23 10.12 15.87
CA PRO A 117 -2.81 9.52 17.13
C PRO A 117 -1.42 9.97 17.55
N HIS A 118 -0.47 10.15 16.62
CA HIS A 118 0.90 10.52 16.97
C HIS A 118 0.99 11.93 17.56
N SER A 119 0.30 12.90 16.94
CA SER A 119 0.20 14.27 17.46
C SER A 119 -0.52 14.31 18.82
N TRP A 120 -1.61 13.56 18.99
CA TRP A 120 -2.35 13.47 20.25
C TRP A 120 -1.52 12.85 21.39
N LEU A 121 -0.71 11.82 21.09
CA LEU A 121 0.19 11.22 22.07
C LEU A 121 1.28 12.18 22.54
N ALA A 122 1.80 13.01 21.62
CA ALA A 122 2.80 14.02 21.96
C ALA A 122 2.23 15.10 22.91
N GLU A 123 0.97 15.49 22.71
CA GLU A 123 0.27 16.45 23.57
C GLU A 123 -0.02 15.92 24.97
N ASN A 124 -0.18 14.59 25.13
CA ASN A 124 -0.58 13.96 26.39
C ASN A 124 0.53 13.08 27.02
N HIS A 125 1.80 13.39 26.76
CA HIS A 125 2.97 12.61 27.20
C HIS A 125 3.10 12.39 28.73
N GLY A 126 2.33 13.10 29.55
CA GLY A 126 2.32 12.98 31.01
C GLY A 126 1.25 12.03 31.57
N ASP A 127 0.36 11.48 30.74
CA ASP A 127 -0.71 10.59 31.19
C ASP A 127 -0.24 9.13 31.26
N PRO A 128 -0.29 8.47 32.43
CA PRO A 128 0.01 7.05 32.56
C PRO A 128 -0.86 6.13 31.67
N ALA A 129 -2.07 6.55 31.32
CA ALA A 129 -2.98 5.78 30.47
C ALA A 129 -2.48 5.65 29.01
N ILE A 130 -1.51 6.48 28.62
CA ILE A 130 -1.01 6.59 27.25
C ILE A 130 0.27 5.76 27.03
N VAL A 131 0.83 5.20 28.10
CA VAL A 131 1.99 4.30 28.02
C VAL A 131 1.64 3.07 27.19
N ASP A 132 2.43 2.86 26.12
CA ASP A 132 2.26 1.79 25.13
C ASP A 132 0.89 1.82 24.41
N PHE A 133 0.28 2.99 24.28
CA PHE A 133 -1.04 3.12 23.65
C PHE A 133 -1.09 2.53 22.24
N ILE A 134 -0.12 2.84 21.37
CA ILE A 134 -0.12 2.35 19.98
C ILE A 134 0.03 0.82 19.89
N PRO A 135 1.00 0.17 20.57
CA PRO A 135 1.03 -1.28 20.67
C PRO A 135 -0.29 -1.88 21.17
N LYS A 136 -0.81 -1.42 22.32
CA LYS A 136 -2.06 -1.93 22.91
C LYS A 136 -3.27 -1.74 22.00
N LEU A 137 -3.36 -0.61 21.29
CA LEU A 137 -4.41 -0.34 20.33
C LEU A 137 -4.35 -1.31 19.15
N LYS A 138 -3.15 -1.58 18.62
CA LYS A 138 -2.96 -2.55 17.54
C LYS A 138 -3.36 -3.95 17.99
N ASP A 139 -2.89 -4.38 19.16
CA ASP A 139 -3.22 -5.70 19.70
C ASP A 139 -4.73 -5.86 19.92
N HIS A 140 -5.38 -4.84 20.50
CA HIS A 140 -6.83 -4.85 20.71
C HIS A 140 -7.62 -4.92 19.39
N ILE A 141 -7.23 -4.15 18.37
CA ILE A 141 -7.87 -4.21 17.05
C ILE A 141 -7.67 -5.60 16.43
N LEU A 142 -6.47 -6.16 16.53
CA LEU A 142 -6.18 -7.50 15.99
C LEU A 142 -7.02 -8.58 16.69
N GLN A 143 -7.17 -8.51 18.02
CA GLN A 143 -8.03 -9.41 18.79
C GLN A 143 -9.53 -9.23 18.49
N SER A 144 -9.95 -8.01 18.16
CA SER A 144 -11.34 -7.68 17.86
C SER A 144 -11.79 -8.09 16.45
N ILE A 145 -10.86 -8.47 15.57
CA ILE A 145 -11.21 -9.01 14.26
C ILE A 145 -11.62 -10.48 14.44
N PRO A 146 -12.89 -10.84 14.22
CA PRO A 146 -13.36 -12.21 14.43
C PRO A 146 -12.61 -13.19 13.52
N GLY A 147 -11.90 -14.14 14.13
CA GLY A 147 -11.12 -15.19 13.46
C GLY A 147 -9.58 -15.08 13.56
N PHE A 148 -9.05 -14.13 14.34
CA PHE A 148 -7.61 -14.03 14.62
C PHE A 148 -7.31 -14.47 16.06
N GLU A 149 -7.13 -15.77 16.28
CA GLU A 149 -6.59 -16.27 17.56
C GLU A 149 -5.08 -16.01 17.59
N ILE A 150 -4.67 -15.03 18.39
CA ILE A 150 -3.26 -14.84 18.73
C ILE A 150 -2.93 -15.96 19.70
N ALA A 151 -2.12 -16.92 19.26
CA ALA A 151 -1.51 -17.87 20.17
C ALA A 151 -0.68 -17.07 21.17
N ASP A 152 -1.10 -17.11 22.44
CA ASP A 152 -0.40 -16.47 23.54
C ASP A 152 1.08 -16.87 23.49
N ASN A 153 1.95 -15.86 23.49
CA ASN A 153 3.38 -16.05 23.50
C ASN A 153 3.75 -16.80 24.79
N GLU A 154 4.27 -18.02 24.65
CA GLU A 154 4.88 -18.76 25.75
C GLU A 154 6.01 -17.91 26.37
N GLU A 155 5.73 -17.49 27.60
CA GLU A 155 6.66 -17.00 28.60
C GLU A 155 7.83 -17.99 28.73
N THR A 156 8.90 -17.76 27.97
CA THR A 156 10.16 -18.49 28.14
C THR A 156 10.90 -17.87 29.31
N THR A 157 10.55 -18.32 30.52
CA THR A 157 11.36 -18.12 31.73
C THR A 157 12.54 -19.11 31.67
N PRO A 158 13.81 -18.69 31.58
CA PRO A 158 14.92 -19.58 31.80
C PRO A 158 15.13 -19.74 33.31
N ALA A 159 14.98 -20.97 33.79
CA ALA A 159 15.34 -21.35 35.14
C ALA A 159 16.86 -21.17 35.34
N GLN A 160 17.22 -20.54 36.46
CA GLN A 160 18.52 -20.71 37.12
C GLN A 160 18.28 -21.27 38.51
#